data_AF-B9FLQ1-F1
#
_entry.id   AF-B9FLQ1-F1
#
_cell.length_a   1.000
_cell.length_b   1.000
_cell.length_c   1.000
_cell.angle_alpha   90.00
_cell.angle_beta   90.00
_cell.angle_gamma   90.00
#
_symmetry.space_group_name_H-M   'P 1'
#
loop_
_entity.id
_entity.type
_entity.pdbx_description
1 polymer ?
#
loop_
_entity_poly.entity_id
_entity_poly.type
_entity_poly.pdbx_seq_one_letter_code
_entity_poly.pdbx_strand_id
1 'polypeptide(L)'
;MDSQSVASQLFAVSLFPYLGFLYFMTRSKTAPGLTLFGFYFLLAFVGATIPAGIYAKVHYGTSLSNVDWLHGSAESLLTLTNLFIVLGLRGALRKLEDTKESASEESQDIKEKGSI
;
A
#
# COMPACT_ATOMS: atom_id res chain seq x y z
N MET A 1 9.53 8.48 -30.97
CA MET A 1 9.21 7.71 -29.75
C MET A 1 8.59 8.68 -28.78
N ASP A 2 7.28 8.64 -28.63
CA ASP A 2 6.55 9.56 -27.77
C ASP A 2 6.73 9.15 -26.30
N SER A 3 7.31 10.04 -25.49
CA SER A 3 7.62 9.80 -24.07
C SER A 3 6.40 9.33 -23.26
N GLN A 4 5.19 9.70 -23.70
CA GLN A 4 3.92 9.33 -23.09
C GLN A 4 3.56 7.83 -23.27
N SER A 5 4.00 7.21 -24.38
CA SER A 5 3.84 5.76 -24.58
C SER A 5 4.77 4.98 -23.65
N VAL A 6 6.02 5.45 -23.52
CA VAL A 6 7.02 4.82 -22.66
C VAL A 6 6.57 4.84 -21.21
N ALA A 7 6.04 5.97 -20.71
CA ALA A 7 5.49 6.07 -19.36
C ALA A 7 4.37 5.06 -19.09
N SER A 8 3.41 4.95 -20.02
CA SER A 8 2.28 4.01 -19.90
C SER A 8 2.74 2.54 -19.93
N GLN A 9 3.71 2.21 -20.78
CA GLN A 9 4.28 0.86 -20.86
C GLN A 9 5.05 0.50 -19.60
N LEU A 10 5.86 1.41 -19.06
CA LEU A 10 6.59 1.19 -17.81
C LEU A 10 5.63 1.04 -16.63
N PHE A 11 4.56 1.84 -16.57
CA PHE A 11 3.51 1.70 -15.56
C PHE A 11 2.83 0.33 -15.63
N ALA A 12 2.39 -0.10 -16.83
CA ALA A 12 1.76 -1.40 -17.03
C ALA A 12 2.70 -2.56 -16.63
N VAL A 13 3.98 -2.48 -17.01
CA VAL A 13 5.00 -3.48 -16.62
C VAL A 13 5.23 -3.48 -15.12
N SER A 14 5.22 -2.31 -14.45
CA SER A 14 5.40 -2.19 -13.00
C SER A 14 4.21 -2.71 -12.18
N LEU A 15 3.03 -2.81 -12.79
CA LEU A 15 1.84 -3.32 -12.12
C LEU A 15 1.95 -4.83 -11.83
N PHE A 16 2.61 -5.58 -12.72
CA PHE A 16 2.81 -7.02 -12.54
C PHE A 16 3.60 -7.38 -11.26
N PRO A 17 4.80 -6.82 -10.99
CA PRO A 17 5.51 -7.07 -9.73
C PRO A 17 4.76 -6.53 -8.51
N TYR A 18 4.01 -5.42 -8.64
CA TYR A 18 3.17 -4.90 -7.55
C TYR A 18 2.05 -5.88 -7.16
N LEU A 19 1.36 -6.46 -8.16
CA LEU A 19 0.34 -7.49 -7.92
C LEU A 19 0.95 -8.76 -7.32
N GLY A 20 2.14 -9.17 -7.77
CA GLY A 20 2.86 -10.31 -7.19
C GLY A 20 3.22 -10.06 -5.71
N PHE A 21 3.72 -8.88 -5.39
CA PHE A 21 3.98 -8.44 -4.02
C PHE A 21 2.71 -8.46 -3.16
N LEU A 22 1.61 -7.90 -3.68
CA LEU A 22 0.34 -7.88 -2.97
C LEU A 22 -0.22 -9.30 -2.76
N TYR A 23 -0.15 -10.16 -3.78
CA TYR A 23 -0.55 -11.56 -3.68
C TYR A 23 0.26 -12.32 -2.62
N PHE A 24 1.58 -12.15 -2.62
CA PHE A 24 2.47 -12.79 -1.65
C PHE A 24 2.19 -12.30 -0.23
N MET A 25 1.94 -11.00 -0.08
CA MET A 25 1.60 -10.38 1.21
C MET A 25 0.26 -10.89 1.75
N THR A 26 -0.77 -10.98 0.89
CA THR A 26 -2.09 -11.53 1.24
C THR A 26 -2.02 -13.02 1.57
N ARG A 27 -1.26 -13.80 0.79
CA ARG A 27 -1.09 -15.25 0.99
C ARG A 27 -0.37 -15.56 2.31
N SER A 28 0.63 -14.78 2.67
CA SER A 28 1.49 -15.04 3.83
C SER A 28 0.82 -14.71 5.18
N LYS A 29 -0.35 -14.03 5.19
CA LYS A 29 -1.09 -13.59 6.41
C LYS A 29 -0.25 -12.83 7.45
N THR A 30 0.97 -12.44 7.11
CA THR A 30 1.96 -11.81 7.99
C THR A 30 1.74 -10.30 8.05
N ALA A 31 1.02 -9.74 7.07
CA ALA A 31 0.73 -8.31 7.01
C ALA A 31 -0.51 -7.96 7.83
N PRO A 32 -0.48 -6.84 8.57
CA PRO A 32 -1.61 -6.35 9.33
C PRO A 32 -2.73 -5.94 8.36
N GLY A 33 -3.99 -6.25 8.71
CA GLY A 33 -5.14 -6.02 7.83
C GLY A 33 -5.27 -4.57 7.36
N LEU A 34 -4.80 -3.60 8.16
CA LEU A 34 -4.79 -2.18 7.83
C LEU A 34 -3.84 -1.83 6.66
N THR A 35 -2.68 -2.49 6.59
CA THR A 35 -1.72 -2.31 5.49
C THR A 35 -2.23 -2.96 4.20
N LEU A 36 -2.83 -4.15 4.30
CA LEU A 36 -3.48 -4.80 3.15
C LEU A 36 -4.60 -3.91 2.60
N PHE A 37 -5.46 -3.38 3.46
CA PHE A 37 -6.50 -2.43 3.06
C PHE A 37 -5.90 -1.21 2.33
N GLY A 38 -4.83 -0.61 2.87
CA GLY A 38 -4.14 0.50 2.21
C GLY A 38 -3.61 0.17 0.81
N PHE A 39 -2.97 -0.99 0.63
CA PHE A 39 -2.47 -1.40 -0.69
C PHE A 39 -3.58 -1.75 -1.69
N TYR A 40 -4.68 -2.38 -1.26
CA TYR A 40 -5.84 -2.65 -2.12
C TYR A 40 -6.57 -1.35 -2.48
N PHE A 41 -6.70 -0.42 -1.53
CA PHE A 41 -7.28 0.90 -1.76
C PHE A 41 -6.43 1.70 -2.76
N LEU A 42 -5.10 1.66 -2.65
CA LEU A 42 -4.19 2.25 -3.64
C LEU A 42 -4.43 1.68 -5.03
N LEU A 43 -4.54 0.35 -5.15
CA LEU A 43 -4.76 -0.32 -6.43
C LEU A 43 -6.11 0.04 -7.05
N ALA A 44 -7.17 0.11 -6.23
CA ALA A 44 -8.50 0.54 -6.67
C ALA A 44 -8.52 2.01 -7.09
N PHE A 45 -7.84 2.89 -6.33
CA PHE A 45 -7.68 4.30 -6.65
C PHE A 45 -6.95 4.48 -7.98
N VAL A 46 -5.83 3.79 -8.18
CA VAL A 46 -5.11 3.78 -9.46
C VAL A 46 -6.02 3.27 -10.59
N GLY A 47 -6.75 2.17 -10.36
CA GLY A 47 -7.72 1.63 -11.31
C GLY A 47 -8.85 2.59 -11.67
N ALA A 48 -9.26 3.49 -10.78
CA ALA A 48 -10.27 4.51 -11.03
C ALA A 48 -9.68 5.78 -11.70
N THR A 49 -8.44 6.14 -11.37
CA THR A 49 -7.78 7.33 -11.94
C THR A 49 -7.41 7.16 -13.42
N ILE A 50 -7.14 5.94 -13.90
CA ILE A 50 -6.90 5.66 -15.32
C ILE A 50 -8.13 5.99 -16.20
N PRO A 51 -9.33 5.42 -15.96
CA PRO A 51 -10.52 5.76 -16.73
C PRO A 51 -10.98 7.19 -16.48
N ALA A 52 -10.81 7.74 -15.27
CA ALA A 52 -11.08 9.16 -15.02
C ALA A 52 -10.17 10.07 -15.87
N GLY A 53 -8.89 9.73 -15.99
CA GLY A 53 -7.92 10.44 -16.84
C GLY A 53 -8.26 10.34 -18.33
N ILE A 54 -8.69 9.16 -18.80
CA ILE A 54 -9.18 8.98 -20.17
C ILE A 54 -10.44 9.81 -20.40
N TYR A 55 -11.42 9.74 -19.48
CA TYR A 55 -12.71 10.42 -19.62
C TYR A 55 -12.55 11.94 -19.69
N ALA A 56 -11.72 12.53 -18.82
CA ALA A 56 -11.50 13.95 -18.87
C ALA A 56 -10.65 14.40 -20.07
N LYS A 57 -9.78 13.54 -20.63
CA LYS A 57 -9.12 13.80 -21.93
C LYS A 57 -10.11 13.80 -23.11
N VAL A 58 -11.11 12.92 -23.09
CA VAL A 58 -12.10 12.75 -24.17
C VAL A 58 -13.21 13.81 -24.11
N HIS A 59 -13.65 14.20 -22.91
CA HIS A 59 -14.83 15.03 -22.74
C HIS A 59 -14.54 16.55 -22.62
N TYR A 60 -13.32 16.95 -22.23
CA TYR A 60 -13.00 18.36 -21.94
C TYR A 60 -11.97 19.02 -22.87
N GLY A 61 -11.30 18.28 -23.76
CA GLY A 61 -10.35 18.86 -24.73
C GLY A 61 -9.17 19.65 -24.11
N THR A 62 -9.02 19.58 -22.79
CA THR A 62 -8.09 20.34 -21.95
C THR A 62 -7.64 19.42 -20.80
N SER A 63 -6.39 19.56 -20.35
CA SER A 63 -5.81 18.74 -19.28
C SER A 63 -6.64 18.84 -17.99
N LEU A 64 -6.81 17.71 -17.27
CA LEU A 64 -7.41 17.61 -15.93
C LEU A 64 -6.83 18.59 -14.89
N SER A 65 -5.72 19.25 -15.18
CA SER A 65 -5.02 20.23 -14.36
C SER A 65 -5.82 21.49 -14.01
N ASN A 66 -6.96 21.77 -14.66
CA ASN A 66 -7.76 22.99 -14.41
C ASN A 66 -8.91 22.78 -13.41
N VAL A 67 -9.10 21.57 -12.89
CA VAL A 67 -10.12 21.31 -11.86
C VAL A 67 -9.40 20.97 -10.56
N ASP A 68 -8.89 22.01 -9.89
CA ASP A 68 -8.10 21.92 -8.64
C ASP A 68 -8.76 21.03 -7.58
N TRP A 69 -10.10 20.94 -7.58
CA TRP A 69 -10.84 20.05 -6.71
C TRP A 69 -10.48 18.57 -6.93
N LEU A 70 -10.47 18.10 -8.18
CA LEU A 70 -10.26 16.68 -8.47
C LEU A 70 -8.80 16.28 -8.26
N HIS A 71 -7.86 17.16 -8.64
CA HIS A 71 -6.43 16.95 -8.39
C HIS A 71 -6.11 16.95 -6.89
N GLY A 72 -6.59 17.95 -6.14
CA GLY A 72 -6.39 18.02 -4.70
C GLY A 72 -7.05 16.84 -3.95
N SER A 73 -8.18 16.33 -4.44
CA SER A 73 -8.79 15.12 -3.90
C SER A 73 -7.94 13.87 -4.16
N ALA A 74 -7.33 13.76 -5.34
CA ALA A 74 -6.43 12.66 -5.68
C ALA A 74 -5.18 12.67 -4.78
N GLU A 75 -4.57 13.84 -4.57
CA GLU A 75 -3.42 14.01 -3.68
C GLU A 75 -3.78 13.72 -2.21
N SER A 76 -4.95 14.17 -1.75
CA SER A 76 -5.44 13.91 -0.39
C SER A 76 -5.73 12.43 -0.15
N LEU A 77 -6.36 11.76 -1.12
CA LEU A 77 -6.63 10.32 -1.06
C LEU A 77 -5.33 9.52 -1.04
N LEU A 78 -4.35 9.90 -1.86
CA LEU A 78 -3.03 9.25 -1.87
C LEU A 78 -2.30 9.46 -0.54
N THR A 79 -2.38 10.66 0.04
CA THR A 79 -1.83 10.97 1.36
C THR A 79 -2.47 10.10 2.45
N LEU A 80 -3.81 9.99 2.44
CA LEU A 80 -4.54 9.15 3.40
C LEU A 80 -4.20 7.66 3.24
N THR A 81 -4.04 7.21 2.01
CA THR A 81 -3.62 5.83 1.70
C THR A 81 -2.24 5.53 2.27
N ASN A 82 -1.28 6.43 2.06
CA ASN A 82 0.07 6.31 2.62
C ASN A 82 0.04 6.29 4.15
N LEU A 83 -0.82 7.10 4.78
CA LEU A 83 -1.00 7.07 6.24
C LEU A 83 -1.52 5.72 6.73
N PHE A 84 -2.54 5.14 6.08
CA PHE A 84 -3.05 3.80 6.43
C PHE A 84 -1.97 2.72 6.31
N ILE A 85 -1.15 2.77 5.24
CA ILE A 85 -0.06 1.81 5.03
C ILE A 85 0.96 1.90 6.17
N VAL A 86 1.42 3.11 6.50
CA VAL A 86 2.41 3.36 7.57
C VAL A 86 1.88 2.97 8.94
N LEU A 87 0.65 3.36 9.27
CA LEU A 87 0.03 3.01 10.55
C LEU A 87 -0.17 1.49 10.68
N GLY A 88 -0.58 0.83 9.60
CA GLY A 88 -0.66 -0.62 9.56
C GLY A 88 0.70 -1.26 9.82
N LEU A 89 1.75 -0.85 9.11
CA LEU A 89 3.09 -1.42 9.25
C LEU A 89 3.66 -1.18 10.66
N ARG A 90 3.47 0.03 11.21
CA ARG A 90 3.84 0.36 12.59
C ARG A 90 3.13 -0.55 13.60
N GLY A 91 1.85 -0.83 13.38
CA GLY A 91 1.08 -1.76 14.19
C GLY A 91 1.65 -3.18 14.16
N ALA A 92 2.04 -3.69 12.98
CA ALA A 92 2.67 -5.00 12.87
C ALA A 92 4.05 -5.07 13.52
N LEU A 93 4.90 -4.07 13.31
CA LEU A 93 6.22 -4.01 13.93
C LEU A 93 6.14 -4.05 15.46
N ARG A 94 5.22 -3.28 16.04
CA ARG A 94 5.02 -3.22 17.49
C ARG A 94 4.46 -4.53 18.06
N LYS A 95 3.60 -5.22 17.32
CA LYS A 95 3.11 -6.56 17.70
C LYS A 95 4.22 -7.62 17.65
N LEU A 96 5.16 -7.51 16.70
CA LEU A 96 6.33 -8.38 16.62
C LEU A 96 7.30 -8.14 17.78
N GLU A 97 7.49 -6.88 18.19
CA GLU A 97 8.34 -6.51 19.31
C GLU A 97 7.80 -7.06 20.64
N ASP A 98 6.50 -6.90 20.89
CA ASP A 98 5.79 -7.44 22.08
C ASP A 98 5.86 -8.98 22.15
N THR A 99 5.66 -9.66 21.01
CA THR A 99 5.80 -11.14 20.93
C THR A 99 7.24 -11.60 21.21
N LYS A 100 8.23 -10.81 20.80
CA LYS A 100 9.66 -11.13 21.01
C LYS A 100 10.08 -10.95 22.46
N GLU A 101 9.52 -9.94 23.14
CA GLU A 101 9.76 -9.67 24.55
C GLU A 101 9.16 -10.80 25.42
N SER A 102 7.89 -11.16 25.21
CA SER A 102 7.26 -12.29 25.93
C SER A 102 7.94 -13.64 25.68
N ALA A 103 8.38 -13.93 24.45
CA ALA A 103 9.10 -15.18 24.17
C ALA A 103 10.50 -15.23 24.84
N SER A 104 11.11 -14.07 25.07
CA SER A 104 12.42 -13.97 25.74
C SER A 104 12.28 -14.12 27.26
N GLU A 105 11.22 -13.57 27.84
CA GLU A 105 10.89 -13.73 29.27
C GLU A 105 10.48 -15.17 29.63
N GLU A 106 9.66 -15.81 28.80
CA GLU A 106 9.22 -17.20 29.00
C GLU A 106 10.39 -18.20 28.87
N SER A 107 11.33 -17.93 27.96
CA SER A 107 12.56 -18.72 27.80
C SER A 107 13.53 -18.56 28.98
N GLN A 108 13.50 -17.44 29.70
CA GLN A 108 14.30 -17.22 30.90
C GLN A 108 13.68 -17.89 32.14
N ASP A 109 12.35 -17.80 32.33
CA ASP A 109 11.64 -18.45 33.45
C ASP A 109 11.77 -19.99 33.43
N ILE A 110 11.69 -20.61 32.24
CA ILE A 110 11.85 -22.07 32.09
C ILE A 110 13.28 -22.51 32.43
N LYS A 111 14.29 -21.69 32.13
CA LYS A 111 15.70 -22.00 32.41
C LYS A 111 16.05 -21.82 33.89
N GLU A 112 15.38 -20.90 34.57
CA GLU A 112 15.56 -20.66 36.01
C GLU A 112 14.90 -21.77 36.85
N LYS A 113 13.69 -22.21 36.48
CA LYS A 113 12.98 -23.31 37.18
C LYS A 113 13.55 -24.71 36.92
N GLY A 114 14.19 -24.94 35.78
CA GLY A 114 14.85 -26.21 35.47
C GLY A 114 16.21 -26.42 36.13
N SER A 115 16.75 -25.39 36.81
CA SER A 115 18.06 -25.44 37.47
C SER A 115 17.97 -25.60 39.00
N ILE A 116 16.78 -25.83 39.55
CA ILE A 116 16.50 -26.01 40.99
C ILE A 116 16.18 -27.48 41.28
#